data_AF-A0A329WMY5-F1
#
_entry.id   AF-A0A329WMY5-F1
#
_cell.length_a   1.000
_cell.length_b   1.000
_cell.length_c   1.000
_cell.angle_alpha   90.00
_cell.angle_beta   90.00
_cell.angle_gamma   90.00
#
_symmetry.space_group_name_H-M   'P 1'
#
loop_
_entity.id
_entity.type
_entity.pdbx_description
1 polymer ?
#
loop_
_entity_poly.entity_id
_entity_poly.type
_entity_poly.pdbx_seq_one_letter_code
_entity_poly.pdbx_strand_id
1 'polypeptide(L)' 'MARVTSVTLGEHFNGFVGDMIQSGRYGNTSEVVRDALRLMEAREQRIQNVREMVLAGLNSSVSKNSMDDIFVMAAKDLNV' A
#
# COMPACT_ATOMS: atom_id res chain seq x y z
N MET A 1 -14.89 -17.54 -5.92
CA MET A 1 -14.81 -18.67 -4.97
C MET A 1 -13.48 -18.60 -4.24
N ALA A 2 -13.47 -18.79 -2.92
CA ALA A 2 -12.21 -18.92 -2.18
C ALA A 2 -11.51 -20.22 -2.61
N ARG A 3 -10.22 -20.15 -2.93
CA ARG A 3 -9.37 -21.33 -3.15
C ARG A 3 -8.49 -21.54 -1.93
N VAL A 4 -8.43 -22.78 -1.46
CA VAL A 4 -7.46 -23.20 -0.43
C VAL A 4 -6.16 -23.54 -1.15
N THR A 5 -5.04 -23.02 -0.65
CA THR A 5 -3.71 -23.22 -1.22
C THR A 5 -2.78 -23.74 -0.14
N SER A 6 -2.09 -24.85 -0.43
CA SER A 6 -1.02 -25.36 0.42
C SER A 6 0.29 -24.66 0.03
N VAL A 7 1.01 -24.15 1.03
CA VAL A 7 2.27 -23.41 0.84
C VAL A 7 3.27 -23.89 1.87
N THR A 8 4.50 -24.17 1.44
CA THR A 8 5.60 -24.50 2.35
C THR A 8 6.30 -23.23 2.79
N LEU A 9 6.34 -22.99 4.10
CA LEU A 9 7.09 -21.88 4.70
C LEU A 9 8.49 -22.34 5.09
N GLY A 10 9.48 -21.48 4.89
CA GLY A 10 10.83 -21.70 5.41
C GLY A 10 10.88 -21.63 6.93
N GLU A 11 11.94 -22.18 7.52
CA GLU A 11 12.12 -22.31 8.98
C GLU A 11 11.93 -20.99 9.73
N HIS A 12 12.52 -19.89 9.23
CA HIS A 12 12.35 -18.55 9.80
C HIS A 12 10.88 -18.13 9.92
N PHE A 13 10.08 -18.34 8.86
CA PHE A 13 8.67 -17.95 8.87
C PHE A 13 7.80 -18.90 9.69
N ASN A 14 8.19 -20.17 9.83
CA ASN A 14 7.53 -21.09 10.75
C ASN A 14 7.68 -20.61 12.20
N GLY A 15 8.89 -20.21 12.61
CA GLY A 15 9.13 -19.63 13.94
C GLY A 15 8.29 -18.39 14.17
N PHE A 16 8.37 -17.43 13.25
CA PHE A 16 7.56 -16.20 13.32
C PHE A 16 6.05 -16.48 13.44
N VAL A 17 5.49 -17.33 12.57
CA VAL A 17 4.06 -17.69 12.63
C VAL A 17 3.72 -18.36 13.97
N GLY A 18 4.59 -19.23 14.46
CA GLY A 18 4.46 -19.87 15.77
C GLY A 18 4.36 -18.85 16.90
N ASP A 19 5.27 -17.88 16.96
CA ASP A 19 5.28 -16.82 17.98
C ASP A 19 4.02 -15.96 17.91
N MET A 20 3.54 -15.65 16.70
CA MET A 20 2.33 -14.85 16.48
C MET A 20 1.05 -15.59 16.92
N ILE A 21 1.03 -16.91 16.83
CA ILE A 21 -0.07 -17.74 17.34
C ILE A 21 0.05 -17.92 18.85
N GLN A 22 1.26 -18.22 19.36
CA GLN A 22 1.50 -18.46 20.78
C GLN A 22 1.24 -17.21 21.63
N SER A 23 1.53 -16.02 21.09
CA SER A 23 1.17 -14.74 21.70
C SER A 23 -0.35 -14.46 21.75
N GLY A 24 -1.17 -15.27 21.08
CA GLY A 24 -2.62 -15.11 21.00
C GLY A 24 -3.07 -14.03 20.02
N ARG A 25 -2.16 -13.43 19.25
CA ARG A 25 -2.52 -12.39 18.27
C ARG A 25 -3.31 -12.95 17.07
N TYR A 26 -3.06 -14.21 16.70
CA TYR A 26 -3.79 -14.91 15.64
C TYR A 26 -4.18 -16.31 16.11
N GLY A 27 -5.31 -16.82 15.62
CA GLY A 27 -5.81 -18.15 15.98
C GLY A 27 -5.24 -19.30 15.14
N ASN A 28 -4.66 -19.01 13.97
CA ASN A 28 -4.08 -20.00 13.08
C ASN A 28 -3.13 -19.38 12.04
N THR A 29 -2.32 -20.23 11.40
CA THR A 29 -1.40 -19.85 10.32
C THR A 29 -2.11 -19.14 9.17
N SER A 30 -3.31 -19.58 8.78
CA SER A 30 -4.04 -18.99 7.65
C SER A 30 -4.41 -17.54 7.91
N GLU A 31 -4.67 -17.15 9.16
CA GLU A 31 -4.92 -15.75 9.54
C GLU A 31 -3.68 -14.89 9.41
N VAL A 32 -2.53 -15.37 9.91
CA VAL A 32 -1.25 -14.67 9.78
C VAL A 32 -0.91 -14.44 8.31
N VAL A 33 -1.04 -15.49 7.48
CA VAL A 33 -0.75 -15.40 6.05
C VAL A 33 -1.70 -14.44 5.35
N ARG A 34 -3.00 -14.48 5.65
CA ARG A 34 -3.98 -13.54 5.07
C ARG A 34 -3.65 -12.10 5.44
N ASP A 35 -3.27 -11.85 6.68
CA ASP A 35 -2.94 -10.50 7.13
C ASP A 35 -1.66 -9.98 6.46
N ALA A 36 -0.64 -10.83 6.34
CA ALA A 36 0.57 -10.52 5.59
C ALA A 36 0.29 -10.20 4.11
N LEU A 37 -0.60 -10.97 3.47
CA LEU A 37 -0.98 -10.73 2.07
C LEU A 37 -1.74 -9.41 1.90
N ARG A 38 -2.63 -9.03 2.83
CA ARG A 38 -3.30 -7.72 2.81
C ARG A 38 -2.31 -6.58 2.91
N LEU A 39 -1.30 -6.70 3.79
CA LEU A 39 -0.27 -5.69 3.92
C LEU A 39 0.58 -5.57 2.64
N MET A 40 0.89 -6.70 2.01
CA MET A 40 1.59 -6.73 0.72
C MET A 40 0.76 -6.08 -0.39
N GLU A 41 -0.53 -6.42 -0.49
CA GLU A 41 -1.45 -5.83 -1.47
C GLU A 41 -1.54 -4.31 -1.31
N ALA A 42 -1.70 -3.81 -0.08
CA ALA A 42 -1.75 -2.38 0.20
C ALA A 42 -0.46 -1.65 -0.19
N ARG A 43 0.70 -2.30 0.00
CA ARG A 43 2.00 -1.77 -0.43
C ARG A 43 2.07 -1.70 -1.96
N GLU A 44 1.71 -2.77 -2.66
CA GLU A 44 1.73 -2.80 -4.13
C GLU A 44 0.77 -1.76 -4.72
N GLN A 45 -0.43 -1.63 -4.15
CA GLN A 45 -1.38 -0.61 -4.58
C GLN A 45 -0.85 0.82 -4.38
N ARG A 46 -0.17 1.09 -3.26
CA ARG A 46 0.49 2.38 -3.04
C ARG A 46 1.57 2.66 -4.07
N ILE A 47 2.42 1.68 -4.38
CA ILE A 47 3.48 1.81 -5.38
C ILE A 47 2.88 2.09 -6.76
N GLN A 48 1.84 1.36 -7.13
CA GLN A 48 1.16 1.52 -8.42
C GLN A 48 0.54 2.91 -8.54
N ASN A 49 -0.14 3.39 -7.49
CA ASN A 49 -0.74 4.72 -7.48
C ASN A 49 0.31 5.84 -7.62
N VAL A 50 1.45 5.71 -6.92
CA VAL A 50 2.57 6.66 -7.09
C VAL A 50 3.11 6.64 -8.52
N ARG A 51 3.27 5.47 -9.13
CA ARG A 51 3.71 5.37 -10.53
C ARG A 51 2.73 6.05 -11.48
N GLU A 52 1.44 5.84 -11.30
CA GLU A 52 0.40 6.47 -12.10
C GLU A 52 0.42 7.99 -11.97
N MET A 53 0.56 8.53 -10.75
CA MET A 53 0.70 9.96 -10.51
C MET A 53 1.95 10.55 -11.19
N VAL A 54 3.09 9.85 -11.11
CA VAL A 54 4.32 10.28 -11.79
C VAL A 54 4.14 10.29 -13.31
N LEU A 55 3.55 9.24 -13.88
CA LEU A 55 3.28 9.17 -15.32
C LEU A 55 2.30 10.26 -15.77
N ALA A 56 1.26 10.53 -14.98
CA ALA A 56 0.33 11.62 -15.25
C ALA A 56 1.04 12.98 -15.24
N GLY A 57 1.94 13.21 -14.30
CA GLY A 57 2.78 14.43 -14.25
C GLY A 57 3.73 14.53 -15.44
N LEU A 58 4.41 13.45 -15.83
CA LEU A 58 5.32 13.43 -16.98
C LEU A 58 4.60 13.65 -18.32
N ASN A 59 3.38 13.13 -18.45
CA ASN A 59 2.55 13.32 -19.64
C ASN A 59 1.82 14.68 -19.63
N SER A 60 1.83 15.40 -18.50
CA SER A 60 1.29 16.75 -18.42
C SER A 60 2.24 17.75 -19.07
N SER A 61 1.68 18.83 -19.61
CA SER A 61 2.49 19.94 -20.12
C SER A 61 3.17 20.69 -18.98
N VAL A 62 4.32 21.30 -19.29
CA VAL A 62 5.01 22.18 -18.34
C VAL A 62 4.11 23.36 -18.00
N SER A 63 3.85 23.53 -16.69
CA SER A 63 3.09 24.67 -16.20
C SER A 63 3.83 25.98 -16.49
N LYS A 64 3.08 27.00 -16.92
CA LYS A 64 3.59 28.37 -17.11
C LYS A 64 3.49 29.20 -15.83
N ASN A 65 2.83 28.69 -14.80
CA ASN A 65 2.59 29.42 -13.56
C ASN A 65 3.85 29.42 -12.70
N SER A 66 4.15 30.57 -12.11
CA SER A 66 5.17 30.64 -11.07
C SER A 66 4.65 30.01 -9.77
N MET A 67 5.55 29.77 -8.82
CA MET A 67 5.19 29.27 -7.51
C MET A 67 4.18 30.21 -6.80
N ASP A 68 4.40 31.53 -6.90
CA ASP A 68 3.51 32.54 -6.31
C ASP A 68 2.11 32.50 -6.95
N ASP A 69 2.03 32.36 -8.28
CA ASP A 69 0.75 32.23 -8.99
C ASP A 69 -0.01 30.98 -8.51
N ILE A 70 0.68 29.86 -8.31
CA ILE A 70 0.07 28.62 -7.82
C ILE A 70 -0.49 28.79 -6.41
N PHE A 71 0.25 29.46 -5.51
CA PHE A 71 -0.22 29.74 -4.15
C PHE A 71 -1.43 30.68 -4.13
N VAL A 72 -1.42 31.74 -4.95
CA VAL A 72 -2.55 32.67 -5.08
C VAL A 72 -3.80 31.95 -5.62
N MET A 73 -3.63 31.10 -6.64
CA MET A 73 -4.73 30.29 -7.18
C MET A 73 -5.29 29.31 -6.13
N ALA A 74 -4.43 28.59 -5.41
CA ALA A 74 -4.87 27.62 -4.40
C ALA A 74 -5.63 28.31 -3.25
N ALA A 75 -5.17 29.48 -2.80
CA ALA A 75 -5.88 30.26 -1.78
C ALA A 75 -7.26 30.74 -2.25
N LYS A 76 -7.42 31.05 -3.54
CA LYS A 76 -8.69 31.44 -4.14
C LYS A 76 -9.67 30.25 -4.24
N ASP A 77 -9.18 29.07 -4.56
CA ASP A 77 -10.00 27.84 -4.63
C ASP A 77 -10.43 27.31 -3.25
N LEU A 78 -9.70 27.70 -2.19
CA LEU A 78 -10.01 27.39 -0.79
C LEU A 78 -11.05 28.34 -0.14
N ASN A 79 -11.49 29.39 -0.83
CA ASN A 79 -12.56 30.27 -0.33
C ASN A 79 -13.94 29.57 -0.39
N VAL A 80 -14.22 28.81 0.68
CA VAL A 80 -15.51 28.86 1.39
C VAL A 80 -15.63 30.18 2.11
#